data_AF-A0A380NYM3-F1
#
_entry.id   AF-A0A380NYM3-F1
#
_cell.length_a   1.000
_cell.length_b   1.000
_cell.length_c   1.000
_cell.angle_alpha   90.00
_cell.angle_beta   90.00
_cell.angle_gamma   90.00
#
_symmetry.space_group_name_H-M   'P 1'
#
loop_
_entity.id
_entity.type
_entity.pdbx_description
1 polymer ?
#
loop_
_entity_poly.entity_id
_entity_poly.type
_entity_poly.pdbx_seq_one_letter_code
_entity_poly.pdbx_strand_id
1 'polypeptide(L)'
;MERLKQSKLLYWTLEALAVVVLIWVLSQLSFVLKPIGQFIGAVFVPLIVSGFLYYLMNPVVKFVSKIKSGKRHLGRGLSVAIVMILFLAIIVLAIFTFVPNLVEQLTKVVASAPKSISGMQEWLKGLSNNELVQRISKELDLSNLQKHVQKYAEGFLVGTANGLGAVVGTLTGVIVTAITVPVMTIYMLLDGDKLVPFLQSCLFQRTRKRLLISCIVWMKQSLTILPVKPLK
;
A
#
# COMPACT_ATOMS: atom_id res chain seq x y z
N MET A 1 25.18 -37.35 -31.05
CA MET A 1 24.63 -36.13 -30.41
C MET A 1 23.11 -36.19 -30.17
N GLU A 2 22.40 -37.31 -30.46
CA GLU A 2 20.93 -37.33 -30.36
C GLU A 2 20.35 -37.75 -29.00
N ARG A 3 21.15 -38.35 -28.11
CA ARG A 3 20.66 -38.82 -26.80
C ARG A 3 20.44 -37.72 -25.75
N LEU A 4 20.85 -36.49 -26.04
CA LEU A 4 20.63 -35.32 -25.17
C LEU A 4 19.27 -34.65 -25.41
N LYS A 5 18.53 -35.03 -26.46
CA LYS A 5 17.29 -34.34 -26.87
C LYS A 5 16.01 -35.01 -26.36
N GLN A 6 16.11 -36.17 -25.70
CA GLN A 6 14.97 -37.07 -25.47
C GLN A 6 14.57 -37.25 -24.00
N SER A 7 15.26 -36.68 -23.02
CA SER A 7 14.86 -36.77 -21.62
C SER A 7 13.95 -35.60 -21.24
N LYS A 8 12.68 -35.91 -20.89
CA LYS A 8 11.74 -34.94 -20.29
C LYS A 8 12.35 -34.18 -19.10
N LEU A 9 13.30 -34.80 -18.40
CA LEU A 9 14.06 -34.20 -17.33
C LEU A 9 14.95 -33.04 -17.81
N LEU A 10 15.61 -33.14 -18.97
CA LEU A 10 16.44 -32.05 -19.50
C LEU A 10 15.60 -30.82 -19.86
N TYR A 11 14.42 -31.01 -20.45
CA TYR A 11 13.50 -29.91 -20.75
C TYR A 11 13.02 -29.19 -19.48
N TRP A 12 12.62 -29.94 -18.45
CA TRP A 12 12.22 -29.38 -17.16
C TRP A 12 13.37 -28.64 -16.46
N THR A 13 14.59 -29.18 -16.52
CA THR A 13 15.76 -28.49 -15.96
C THR A 13 16.10 -27.21 -16.73
N LEU A 14 15.89 -27.20 -18.05
CA LEU A 14 16.16 -26.03 -18.90
C LEU A 14 15.11 -24.93 -18.71
N GLU A 15 13.84 -25.30 -18.52
CA GLU A 15 12.77 -24.35 -18.18
C GLU A 15 12.95 -23.77 -16.77
N ALA A 16 13.27 -24.62 -15.78
CA ALA A 16 13.60 -24.14 -14.43
C ALA A 16 14.82 -23.21 -14.44
N LEU A 17 15.86 -23.54 -15.20
CA LEU A 17 17.04 -22.68 -15.38
C LEU A 17 16.66 -21.35 -16.03
N ALA A 18 15.82 -21.36 -17.07
CA ALA A 18 15.35 -20.14 -17.72
C ALA A 18 14.54 -19.24 -16.77
N VAL A 19 13.68 -19.81 -15.91
CA VAL A 19 12.92 -19.07 -14.90
C VAL A 19 13.85 -18.47 -13.84
N VAL A 20 14.83 -19.23 -13.36
CA VAL A 20 15.82 -18.72 -12.38
C VAL A 20 16.63 -17.57 -12.97
N VAL A 21 17.08 -17.70 -14.23
CA VAL A 21 17.80 -16.63 -14.94
C VAL A 21 16.91 -15.42 -15.16
N LEU A 22 15.63 -15.61 -15.52
CA LEU A 22 14.67 -14.52 -15.65
C LEU A 22 14.47 -13.77 -14.32
N ILE A 23 14.28 -14.50 -13.21
CA ILE A 23 14.15 -13.91 -11.88
C ILE A 23 15.43 -13.17 -11.49
N TRP A 24 16.60 -13.72 -11.80
CA TRP A 24 17.89 -13.08 -11.52
C TRP A 24 18.06 -11.76 -12.30
N VAL A 25 17.74 -11.76 -13.60
CA VAL A 25 17.75 -10.56 -14.46
C VAL A 25 16.72 -9.53 -13.97
N LEU A 26 15.52 -9.96 -13.58
CA LEU A 26 14.50 -9.09 -12.99
C LEU A 26 14.96 -8.51 -11.64
N SER A 27 15.68 -9.27 -10.82
CA SER A 27 16.25 -8.76 -9.57
C SER A 27 17.32 -7.70 -9.83
N GLN A 28 18.06 -7.82 -10.95
CA GLN A 28 19.06 -6.84 -11.32
C GLN A 28 18.43 -5.58 -11.95
N LEU A 29 17.29 -5.75 -12.63
CA LEU A 29 16.42 -4.66 -13.07
C LEU A 29 15.58 -4.05 -11.94
N SER A 30 15.70 -4.52 -10.69
CA SER A 30 14.94 -4.00 -9.57
C SER A 30 15.18 -2.50 -9.34
N PHE A 31 16.31 -1.95 -9.79
CA PHE A 31 16.56 -0.51 -9.80
C PHE A 31 15.55 0.28 -10.65
N VAL A 32 15.08 -0.28 -11.77
CA VAL A 32 14.07 0.34 -12.66
C VAL A 32 12.66 -0.12 -12.30
N LEU A 33 12.48 -1.38 -11.88
CA LEU A 33 11.17 -1.93 -11.52
C LEU A 33 10.62 -1.37 -10.20
N LYS A 34 11.48 -1.09 -9.20
CA LYS A 34 11.05 -0.50 -7.92
C LYS A 34 10.34 0.85 -8.08
N PRO A 35 10.89 1.86 -8.77
CA PRO A 35 10.20 3.14 -8.93
C PRO A 35 8.90 2.98 -9.73
N ILE A 36 8.88 2.17 -10.79
CA ILE A 36 7.66 1.90 -11.57
C ILE A 36 6.57 1.27 -10.70
N GLY A 37 6.90 0.23 -9.92
CA GLY A 37 5.99 -0.41 -9.00
C GLY A 37 5.47 0.54 -7.93
N GLN A 38 6.33 1.44 -7.43
CA GLN A 38 5.95 2.46 -6.47
C GLN A 38 5.03 3.53 -7.08
N PHE A 39 5.25 3.96 -8.33
CA PHE A 39 4.36 4.88 -9.04
C PHE A 39 2.98 4.26 -9.28
N ILE A 40 2.95 3.00 -9.75
CA ILE A 40 1.71 2.25 -9.90
C ILE A 40 1.00 2.15 -8.55
N GLY A 41 1.71 1.73 -7.49
CA GLY A 41 1.14 1.66 -6.14
C GLY A 41 0.61 3.00 -5.64
N ALA A 42 1.34 4.09 -5.84
CA ALA A 42 0.95 5.43 -5.40
C ALA A 42 -0.34 5.94 -6.04
N VAL A 43 -0.69 5.47 -7.25
CA VAL A 43 -1.93 5.84 -7.95
C VAL A 43 -3.03 4.79 -7.73
N PHE A 44 -2.70 3.50 -7.83
CA PHE A 44 -3.66 2.41 -7.71
C PHE A 44 -4.16 2.22 -6.28
N VAL A 45 -3.31 2.41 -5.26
CA VAL A 45 -3.74 2.26 -3.86
C VAL A 45 -4.86 3.26 -3.52
N PRO A 46 -4.71 4.58 -3.75
CA PRO A 46 -5.81 5.51 -3.55
C PRO A 46 -7.06 5.17 -4.37
N LEU A 47 -6.88 4.71 -5.61
CA LEU A 47 -7.98 4.36 -6.52
C LEU A 47 -8.81 3.16 -6.03
N ILE A 48 -8.15 2.09 -5.58
CA ILE A 48 -8.82 0.89 -5.06
C ILE A 48 -9.53 1.23 -3.76
N VAL A 49 -8.86 1.94 -2.86
CA VAL A 49 -9.45 2.38 -1.57
C VAL A 49 -10.62 3.31 -1.81
N SER A 50 -10.52 4.28 -2.73
CA SER A 50 -11.62 5.19 -3.06
C SER A 50 -12.78 4.46 -3.74
N GLY A 51 -12.52 3.46 -4.58
CA GLY A 51 -13.56 2.64 -5.19
C GLY A 51 -14.34 1.83 -4.14
N PHE A 52 -13.62 1.22 -3.20
CA PHE A 52 -14.23 0.54 -2.06
C PHE A 52 -15.05 1.50 -1.20
N LEU A 53 -14.47 2.66 -0.86
CA LEU A 53 -15.11 3.67 -0.05
C LEU A 53 -16.34 4.27 -0.74
N TYR A 54 -16.28 4.53 -2.05
CA TYR A 54 -17.42 4.96 -2.86
C TYR A 54 -18.59 3.97 -2.77
N TYR A 55 -18.31 2.67 -2.91
CA TYR A 55 -19.36 1.64 -2.80
C TYR A 55 -20.00 1.65 -1.42
N LEU A 56 -19.20 1.78 -0.36
CA LEU A 56 -19.68 1.85 1.02
C LEU A 56 -20.43 3.16 1.32
N MET A 57 -20.03 4.28 0.72
CA MET A 57 -20.62 5.59 0.96
C MET A 57 -21.85 5.86 0.10
N ASN A 58 -22.03 5.18 -1.03
CA ASN A 58 -23.23 5.27 -1.86
C ASN A 58 -24.55 5.04 -1.07
N PRO A 59 -24.70 3.98 -0.25
CA PRO A 59 -25.89 3.84 0.59
C PRO A 59 -25.97 4.95 1.65
N VAL A 60 -24.86 5.35 2.28
CA VAL A 60 -24.83 6.43 3.29
C VAL A 60 -25.32 7.76 2.70
N VAL A 61 -24.82 8.12 1.52
CA VAL A 61 -25.23 9.30 0.77
C VAL A 61 -26.70 9.22 0.38
N LYS A 62 -27.18 8.03 -0.04
CA LYS A 62 -28.62 7.82 -0.31
C LYS A 62 -29.46 8.01 0.95
N PHE A 63 -29.03 7.51 2.11
CA PHE A 63 -29.69 7.73 3.40
C PHE A 63 -29.75 9.23 3.75
N VAL A 64 -28.63 9.95 3.60
CA VAL A 64 -28.56 11.39 3.85
C VAL A 64 -29.41 12.19 2.84
N SER A 65 -29.47 11.76 1.58
CA SER A 65 -30.35 12.39 0.56
C SER A 65 -31.84 12.13 0.84
N LYS A 66 -32.15 11.08 1.61
CA LYS A 66 -33.52 10.71 2.01
C LYS A 66 -33.94 11.41 3.31
N ILE A 67 -32.98 11.86 4.12
CA ILE A 67 -33.24 12.76 5.24
C ILE A 67 -33.69 14.10 4.66
N LYS A 68 -35.00 14.37 4.79
CA LYS A 68 -35.61 15.66 4.45
C LYS A 68 -35.06 16.74 5.40
N SER A 69 -34.04 17.47 4.98
CA SER A 69 -33.73 18.77 5.57
C SER A 69 -34.72 19.81 5.01
N GLY A 70 -35.97 19.80 5.49
CA GLY A 70 -37.01 20.80 5.17
C GLY A 70 -37.86 20.54 3.89
N LYS A 71 -38.40 21.64 3.31
CA LYS A 71 -39.37 21.64 2.18
C LYS A 71 -38.75 21.47 0.77
N ARG A 72 -37.43 21.27 0.63
CA ARG A 72 -36.78 21.01 -0.66
C ARG A 72 -36.00 19.71 -0.61
N HIS A 73 -36.17 18.87 -1.63
CA HIS A 73 -35.24 17.78 -1.88
C HIS A 73 -33.84 18.37 -2.10
N LEU A 74 -32.85 17.96 -1.28
CA LEU A 74 -31.46 18.25 -1.60
C LEU A 74 -31.14 17.53 -2.92
N GLY A 75 -30.68 18.27 -3.92
CA GLY A 75 -30.12 17.67 -5.12
C GLY A 75 -28.99 16.71 -4.74
N ARG A 76 -28.89 15.56 -5.42
CA ARG A 76 -27.93 14.48 -5.08
C ARG A 76 -26.50 15.02 -4.89
N GLY A 77 -26.10 16.03 -5.66
CA GLY A 77 -24.79 16.69 -5.54
C GLY A 77 -24.54 17.42 -4.20
N LEU A 78 -25.55 18.07 -3.60
CA LEU A 78 -25.39 18.79 -2.33
C LEU A 78 -25.25 17.83 -1.14
N SER A 79 -26.02 16.73 -1.14
CA SER A 79 -25.88 15.68 -0.12
C SER A 79 -24.50 15.01 -0.19
N VAL A 80 -24.00 14.76 -1.40
CA VAL A 80 -22.64 14.25 -1.62
C VAL A 80 -21.60 15.22 -1.07
N ALA A 81 -21.71 16.51 -1.41
CA ALA A 81 -20.76 17.53 -0.96
C ALA A 81 -20.71 17.63 0.58
N ILE A 82 -21.87 17.65 1.26
CA ILE A 82 -21.93 17.75 2.72
C ILE A 82 -21.31 16.54 3.41
N VAL A 83 -21.66 15.32 2.96
CA VAL A 83 -21.08 14.09 3.53
C VAL A 83 -19.57 14.05 3.34
N MET A 84 -19.08 14.48 2.18
CA MET A 84 -17.65 14.47 1.89
C MET A 84 -16.89 15.57 2.64
N ILE A 85 -17.46 16.75 2.84
CA ILE A 85 -16.87 17.80 3.68
C ILE A 85 -16.75 17.30 5.13
N LEU A 86 -17.82 16.69 5.66
CA LEU A 86 -17.79 16.12 7.01
C LEU A 86 -16.74 15.01 7.13
N PHE A 87 -16.68 14.11 6.15
CA PHE A 87 -15.68 13.04 6.11
C PHE A 87 -14.25 13.57 6.07
N LEU A 88 -14.00 14.58 5.24
CA LEU A 88 -12.68 15.22 5.13
C LEU A 88 -12.30 15.94 6.42
N ALA A 89 -13.25 16.62 7.07
CA ALA A 89 -13.04 17.26 8.37
C ALA A 89 -12.63 16.24 9.46
N ILE A 90 -13.28 15.07 9.50
CA ILE A 90 -12.92 14.00 10.45
C ILE A 90 -11.49 13.49 10.19
N ILE A 91 -11.11 13.28 8.93
CA ILE A 91 -9.76 12.82 8.57
C ILE A 91 -8.71 13.85 8.99
N VAL A 92 -8.93 15.12 8.67
CA VAL A 92 -8.00 16.20 9.03
C VAL A 92 -7.86 16.26 10.55
N LEU A 93 -8.96 16.25 11.31
CA LEU A 93 -8.91 16.29 12.77
C LEU A 93 -8.16 15.08 13.35
N ALA A 94 -8.42 13.88 12.82
CA ALA A 94 -7.72 12.67 13.21
C ALA A 94 -6.21 12.77 12.98
N ILE A 95 -5.77 13.26 11.82
CA ILE A 95 -4.36 13.47 11.49
C ILE A 95 -3.72 14.49 12.45
N PHE A 96 -4.36 15.65 12.61
CA PHE A 96 -3.84 16.74 13.45
C PHE A 96 -3.76 16.38 14.93
N THR A 97 -4.55 15.41 15.40
CA THR A 97 -4.49 14.96 16.80
C THR A 97 -3.57 13.75 16.96
N PHE A 98 -3.63 12.79 16.04
CA PHE A 98 -2.94 11.51 16.19
C PHE A 98 -1.45 11.61 15.83
N VAL A 99 -1.10 12.30 14.75
CA VAL A 99 0.28 12.42 14.28
C VAL A 99 1.19 13.12 15.29
N PRO A 100 0.88 14.32 15.82
CA PRO A 100 1.78 14.98 16.76
C PRO A 100 1.91 14.18 18.07
N ASN A 101 0.83 13.55 18.55
CA ASN A 101 0.90 12.70 19.74
C ASN A 101 1.87 11.53 19.56
N LEU A 102 1.86 10.87 18.41
CA LEU A 102 2.82 9.80 18.11
C LEU A 102 4.26 10.32 18.03
N VAL A 103 4.48 11.43 17.33
CA VAL A 103 5.82 12.01 17.17
C VAL A 103 6.36 12.49 18.52
N GLU A 104 5.55 13.17 19.33
CA GLU A 104 5.94 13.63 20.65
C GLU A 104 6.27 12.47 21.58
N GLN A 105 5.49 11.38 21.56
CA GLN A 105 5.78 10.17 22.32
C GLN A 105 7.13 9.57 21.94
N LEU A 106 7.40 9.39 20.65
CA LEU A 106 8.67 8.85 20.18
C LEU A 106 9.85 9.79 20.48
N THR A 107 9.64 11.10 20.32
CA THR A 107 10.65 12.12 20.62
C THR A 107 11.00 12.14 22.10
N LYS A 108 10.01 12.01 23.00
CA LYS A 108 10.23 11.90 24.45
C LYS A 108 11.07 10.69 24.82
N VAL A 109 10.84 9.55 24.17
CA VAL A 109 11.64 8.33 24.37
C VAL A 109 13.10 8.57 23.95
N VAL A 110 13.33 9.14 22.76
CA VAL A 110 14.68 9.44 22.26
C VAL A 110 15.38 10.49 23.15
N ALA A 111 14.67 11.55 23.57
CA ALA A 111 15.23 12.62 24.38
C ALA A 111 15.55 12.18 25.83
N SER A 112 14.78 11.23 26.37
CA SER A 112 14.98 10.73 27.74
C SER A 112 15.99 9.58 27.83
N ALA A 113 16.27 8.92 26.71
CA ALA A 113 17.23 7.82 26.61
C ALA A 113 18.67 8.21 27.05
N PRO A 114 19.30 9.29 26.56
CA PRO A 114 20.68 9.61 26.93
C PRO A 114 20.83 9.89 28.44
N LYS A 115 19.82 10.50 29.08
CA LYS A 115 19.80 10.74 30.53
C LYS A 115 19.74 9.45 31.34
N SER A 116 19.02 8.43 30.87
CA SER A 116 19.01 7.10 31.51
C SER A 116 20.32 6.35 31.29
N ILE A 117 20.91 6.49 30.10
CA ILE A 117 22.20 5.87 29.76
C ILE A 117 23.34 6.47 30.58
N SER A 118 23.40 7.80 30.71
CA SER A 118 24.44 8.49 31.49
C SER A 118 24.35 8.13 32.97
N GLY A 119 23.13 8.03 33.53
CA GLY A 119 22.92 7.58 34.91
C GLY A 119 23.40 6.13 35.14
N MET A 120 23.17 5.25 34.16
CA MET A 120 23.68 3.87 34.24
C MET A 120 25.21 3.81 34.12
N GLN A 121 25.82 4.66 33.29
CA GLN A 121 27.27 4.79 33.20
C GLN A 121 27.90 5.33 34.49
N GLU A 122 27.27 6.30 35.15
CA GLU A 122 27.70 6.83 36.45
C GLU A 122 27.57 5.79 37.56
N TRP A 123 26.47 5.01 37.59
CA TRP A 123 26.32 3.88 38.50
C TRP A 123 27.41 2.82 38.30
N LEU A 124 27.70 2.46 37.06
CA LEU A 124 28.77 1.51 36.73
C LEU A 124 30.15 2.05 37.14
N LYS A 125 30.42 3.34 36.93
CA LYS A 125 31.66 4.00 37.38
C LYS A 125 31.76 4.05 38.90
N GLY A 126 30.66 4.35 39.59
CA GLY A 126 30.60 4.36 41.06
C GLY A 126 30.88 2.99 41.67
N LEU A 127 30.33 1.94 41.07
CA LEU A 127 30.64 0.55 41.44
C LEU A 127 32.11 0.21 41.18
N SER A 128 32.66 0.65 40.05
CA SER A 128 34.08 0.44 39.70
C SER A 128 35.07 1.17 40.62
N ASN A 129 34.65 2.19 41.37
CA ASN A 129 35.49 2.94 42.30
C ASN A 129 35.60 2.30 43.70
N ASN A 130 34.86 1.22 43.98
CA ASN A 130 35.02 0.46 45.22
C ASN A 130 36.25 -0.45 45.14
N GLU A 131 37.10 -0.46 46.18
CA GLU A 131 38.34 -1.26 46.21
C GLU A 131 38.11 -2.78 46.04
N LEU A 132 36.97 -3.29 46.51
CA LEU A 132 36.56 -4.69 46.31
C LEU A 132 36.24 -5.01 44.84
N VAL A 133 35.67 -4.04 44.11
CA VAL A 133 35.29 -4.18 42.70
C VAL A 133 36.50 -3.97 41.79
N GLN A 134 37.47 -3.13 42.16
CA GLN A 134 38.72 -2.97 41.40
C GLN A 134 39.59 -4.24 41.35
N ARG A 135 39.52 -5.10 42.38
CA ARG A 135 40.19 -6.40 42.35
C ARG A 135 39.52 -7.38 41.39
N ILE A 136 38.18 -7.35 41.34
CA ILE A 136 37.36 -8.18 40.45
C ILE A 136 37.38 -7.65 39.01
N SER A 137 37.50 -6.33 38.80
CA SER A 137 37.49 -5.68 37.49
C SER A 137 38.72 -5.95 36.63
N LYS A 138 39.82 -6.41 37.23
CA LYS A 138 41.00 -6.90 36.50
C LYS A 138 40.75 -8.27 35.87
N GLU A 139 39.88 -9.10 36.45
CA GLU A 139 39.42 -10.37 35.86
C GLU A 139 38.22 -10.17 34.93
N LEU A 140 37.30 -9.27 35.31
CA LEU A 140 36.12 -8.88 34.55
C LEU A 140 36.37 -7.53 33.89
N ASP A 141 36.89 -7.54 32.66
CA ASP A 141 37.27 -6.37 31.86
C ASP A 141 36.16 -5.30 31.75
N LEU A 142 36.02 -4.46 32.77
CA LEU A 142 34.98 -3.45 32.91
C LEU A 142 35.05 -2.41 31.78
N SER A 143 36.24 -2.22 31.21
CA SER A 143 36.45 -1.32 30.07
C SER A 143 35.69 -1.80 28.83
N ASN A 144 35.68 -3.12 28.61
CA ASN A 144 34.92 -3.73 27.54
C ASN A 144 33.42 -3.68 27.83
N LEU A 145 32.98 -3.93 29.06
CA LEU A 145 31.56 -3.76 29.42
C LEU A 145 31.06 -2.34 29.18
N GLN A 146 31.83 -1.32 29.57
CA GLN A 146 31.46 0.07 29.32
C GLN A 146 31.35 0.39 27.82
N LYS A 147 32.28 -0.10 26.99
CA LYS A 147 32.22 0.05 25.53
C LYS A 147 31.00 -0.66 24.92
N HIS A 148 30.65 -1.85 25.41
CA HIS A 148 29.47 -2.57 24.94
C HIS A 148 28.18 -1.85 25.31
N VAL A 149 28.09 -1.31 26.54
CA VAL A 149 26.97 -0.48 26.98
C VAL A 149 26.86 0.79 26.16
N GLN A 150 27.98 1.47 25.88
CA GLN A 150 28.01 2.66 25.01
C GLN A 150 27.56 2.34 23.58
N LYS A 151 28.10 1.27 22.98
CA LYS A 151 27.73 0.85 21.62
C LYS A 151 26.27 0.42 21.52
N TYR A 152 25.74 -0.26 22.52
CA TYR A 152 24.33 -0.63 22.58
C TYR A 152 23.43 0.60 22.75
N ALA A 153 23.82 1.53 23.61
CA ALA A 153 23.13 2.80 23.80
C ALA A 153 23.11 3.64 22.52
N GLU A 154 24.24 3.80 21.84
CA GLU A 154 24.32 4.48 20.54
C GLU A 154 23.47 3.77 19.48
N GLY A 155 23.57 2.44 19.39
CA GLY A 155 22.76 1.65 18.46
C GLY A 155 21.27 1.77 18.72
N PHE A 156 20.85 1.80 19.99
CA PHE A 156 19.46 2.02 20.39
C PHE A 156 18.98 3.44 20.06
N LEU A 157 19.79 4.46 20.33
CA LEU A 157 19.48 5.85 20.01
C LEU A 157 19.36 6.06 18.50
N VAL A 158 20.34 5.59 17.73
CA VAL A 158 20.33 5.68 16.27
C VAL A 158 19.19 4.87 15.67
N GLY A 159 18.95 3.65 16.18
CA GLY A 159 17.83 2.81 15.75
C GLY A 159 16.47 3.46 16.02
N THR A 160 16.28 4.07 17.19
CA THR A 160 15.05 4.76 17.54
C THR A 160 14.87 6.07 16.76
N ALA A 161 15.94 6.83 16.54
CA ALA A 161 15.92 8.05 15.72
C ALA A 161 15.61 7.73 14.25
N ASN A 162 16.21 6.68 13.70
CA ASN A 162 15.89 6.20 12.35
C ASN A 162 14.45 5.67 12.27
N GLY A 163 13.99 4.96 13.31
CA GLY A 163 12.60 4.53 13.45
C GLY A 163 11.62 5.70 13.45
N LEU A 164 11.93 6.76 14.19
CA LEU A 164 11.14 8.01 14.20
C LEU A 164 11.11 8.64 12.80
N GLY A 165 12.27 8.76 12.13
CA GLY A 165 12.34 9.27 10.76
C GLY A 165 11.53 8.43 9.78
N ALA A 166 11.58 7.11 9.89
CA ALA A 166 10.81 6.18 9.07
C ALA A 166 9.30 6.28 9.34
N VAL A 167 8.89 6.40 10.61
CA VAL A 167 7.49 6.60 11.00
C VAL A 167 6.99 7.93 10.45
N VAL A 168 7.73 9.03 10.62
CA VAL A 168 7.37 10.34 10.07
C VAL A 168 7.26 10.30 8.55
N GLY A 169 8.19 9.65 7.86
CA GLY A 169 8.13 9.46 6.41
C GLY A 169 6.91 8.65 5.96
N THR A 170 6.62 7.55 6.66
CA THR A 170 5.45 6.70 6.39
C THR A 170 4.15 7.45 6.66
N LEU A 171 4.06 8.17 7.79
CA LEU A 171 2.92 9.00 8.15
C LEU A 171 2.69 10.09 7.10
N THR A 172 3.75 10.72 6.59
CA THR A 172 3.64 11.71 5.50
C THR A 172 3.00 11.09 4.26
N GLY A 173 3.45 9.89 3.84
CA GLY A 173 2.82 9.15 2.74
C GLY A 173 1.37 8.77 3.01
N VAL A 174 1.05 8.36 4.24
CA VAL A 174 -0.33 8.07 4.68
C VAL A 174 -1.19 9.32 4.66
N ILE A 175 -0.70 10.49 5.09
CA ILE A 175 -1.42 11.76 5.07
C ILE A 175 -1.74 12.16 3.63
N VAL A 176 -0.75 12.10 2.73
CA VAL A 176 -0.96 12.37 1.30
C VAL A 176 -2.03 11.43 0.74
N THR A 177 -1.95 10.14 1.06
CA THR A 177 -2.94 9.14 0.63
C THR A 177 -4.32 9.42 1.24
N ALA A 178 -4.38 9.76 2.53
CA ALA A 178 -5.61 10.04 3.28
C ALA A 178 -6.32 11.31 2.82
N ILE A 179 -5.61 12.26 2.20
CA ILE A 179 -6.19 13.44 1.54
C ILE A 179 -6.61 13.09 0.10
N THR A 180 -5.78 12.33 -0.61
CA THR A 180 -6.04 11.94 -2.02
C THR A 180 -7.27 11.02 -2.14
N VAL A 181 -7.43 10.05 -1.23
CA VAL A 181 -8.55 9.09 -1.24
C VAL A 181 -9.93 9.78 -1.19
N PRO A 182 -10.21 10.73 -0.26
CA PRO A 182 -11.45 11.50 -0.27
C PRO A 182 -11.67 12.25 -1.56
N VAL A 183 -10.65 12.90 -2.12
CA VAL A 183 -10.76 13.64 -3.39
C VAL A 183 -11.14 12.71 -4.54
N MET A 184 -10.47 11.56 -4.65
CA MET A 184 -10.80 10.53 -5.63
C MET A 184 -12.21 9.98 -5.40
N THR A 185 -12.61 9.81 -4.14
CA THR A 185 -13.96 9.35 -3.78
C THR A 185 -15.02 10.40 -4.15
N ILE A 186 -14.77 11.70 -3.96
CA ILE A 186 -15.68 12.78 -4.40
C ILE A 186 -15.87 12.70 -5.91
N TYR A 187 -14.77 12.59 -6.65
CA TYR A 187 -14.81 12.49 -8.11
C TYR A 187 -15.61 11.26 -8.56
N MET A 188 -15.35 10.10 -7.95
CA MET A 188 -16.10 8.87 -8.21
C MET A 188 -17.58 8.98 -7.80
N LEU A 189 -17.90 9.73 -6.75
CA LEU A 189 -19.26 9.88 -6.25
C LEU A 189 -20.08 10.89 -7.08
N LEU A 190 -19.41 11.89 -7.65
CA LEU A 190 -20.01 12.89 -8.52
C LEU A 190 -20.19 12.40 -9.97
N ASP A 191 -19.20 11.67 -10.51
CA ASP A 191 -19.19 11.12 -11.88
C ASP A 191 -19.41 9.59 -11.95
N GLY A 192 -19.82 8.96 -10.85
CA GLY A 192 -19.93 7.50 -10.71
C GLY A 192 -20.83 6.82 -11.74
N ASP A 193 -21.85 7.53 -12.22
CA ASP A 193 -22.77 7.03 -13.26
C ASP A 193 -22.05 6.82 -14.62
N LYS A 194 -20.90 7.46 -14.87
CA LYS A 194 -20.09 7.31 -16.10
C LYS A 194 -18.87 6.39 -15.93
N LEU A 195 -18.38 6.19 -14.69
CA LEU A 195 -17.18 5.41 -14.42
C LEU A 195 -17.40 3.89 -14.52
N VAL A 196 -18.58 3.41 -14.10
CA VAL A 196 -18.96 1.99 -14.22
C VAL A 196 -18.97 1.50 -15.68
N PRO A 197 -19.62 2.19 -16.64
CA PRO A 197 -19.57 1.77 -18.03
C PRO A 197 -18.18 1.94 -18.66
N PHE A 198 -17.33 2.85 -18.19
CA PHE A 198 -15.95 3.00 -18.70
C PHE A 198 -15.04 1.83 -18.29
N LEU A 199 -15.11 1.40 -17.02
CA LEU A 199 -14.41 0.20 -16.55
C LEU A 199 -14.94 -1.07 -17.23
N GLN A 200 -16.26 -1.19 -17.37
CA GLN A 200 -16.88 -2.30 -18.11
C GLN A 200 -16.48 -2.29 -19.60
N SER A 201 -16.41 -1.12 -20.22
CA SER A 201 -15.97 -0.98 -21.61
C SER A 201 -14.49 -1.32 -21.79
N CYS A 202 -13.61 -0.86 -20.89
CA CYS A 202 -12.18 -1.14 -20.96
C CYS A 202 -11.85 -2.63 -20.71
N LEU A 203 -12.56 -3.28 -19.77
CA LEU A 203 -12.40 -4.71 -19.48
C LEU A 203 -13.08 -5.62 -20.52
N PHE A 204 -14.18 -5.20 -21.15
CA PHE A 204 -15.01 -6.07 -22.00
C PHE A 204 -14.86 -5.83 -23.53
N GLN A 205 -14.19 -4.76 -23.96
CA GLN A 205 -14.03 -4.47 -25.41
C GLN A 205 -13.06 -5.41 -26.14
N ARG A 206 -12.18 -6.14 -25.45
CA ARG A 206 -11.21 -7.03 -26.12
C ARG A 206 -11.84 -8.33 -26.63
N THR A 207 -12.98 -8.74 -26.10
CA THR A 207 -13.57 -10.07 -26.37
C THR A 207 -14.71 -10.05 -27.40
N ARG A 208 -15.35 -8.90 -27.64
CA ARG A 208 -16.56 -8.82 -28.48
C ARG A 208 -16.32 -8.98 -29.99
N LYS A 209 -15.12 -8.61 -30.49
CA LYS A 209 -14.85 -8.61 -31.93
C LYS A 209 -14.72 -10.02 -32.53
N ARG A 210 -14.37 -11.05 -31.75
CA ARG A 210 -14.12 -12.40 -32.28
C ARG A 210 -15.40 -13.26 -32.36
N LEU A 211 -16.39 -12.99 -31.52
CA LEU A 211 -17.66 -13.74 -31.47
C LEU A 211 -18.64 -13.31 -32.57
N LEU A 212 -18.70 -12.02 -32.91
CA LEU A 212 -19.59 -11.51 -33.96
C LEU A 212 -19.18 -12.00 -35.36
N ILE A 213 -17.87 -12.08 -35.64
CA ILE A 213 -17.37 -12.58 -36.94
C ILE A 213 -17.69 -14.06 -37.11
N SER A 214 -17.50 -14.86 -36.05
CA SER A 214 -17.81 -16.30 -36.09
C SER A 214 -19.30 -16.56 -36.30
N CYS A 215 -20.17 -15.74 -35.70
CA CYS A 215 -21.63 -15.87 -35.85
C CYS A 215 -22.10 -15.46 -37.26
N ILE A 216 -21.55 -14.39 -37.84
CA ILE A 216 -21.85 -13.98 -39.23
C ILE A 216 -21.40 -15.03 -40.23
N VAL A 217 -20.22 -15.63 -40.03
CA VAL A 217 -19.72 -16.73 -40.89
C VAL A 217 -20.62 -17.96 -40.79
N TRP A 218 -21.02 -18.36 -39.58
CA TRP A 218 -21.97 -19.47 -39.37
C TRP A 218 -23.35 -19.20 -39.96
N MET A 219 -23.87 -17.97 -39.82
CA MET A 219 -25.18 -17.60 -40.33
C MET A 219 -25.20 -17.55 -41.87
N LYS A 220 -24.10 -17.11 -42.50
CA LYS A 220 -23.96 -17.13 -43.96
C LYS A 220 -23.83 -18.56 -44.51
N GLN A 221 -23.13 -19.45 -43.79
CA GLN A 221 -23.03 -20.87 -44.16
C GLN A 221 -24.40 -21.57 -44.09
N SER A 222 -25.23 -21.20 -43.11
CA SER A 222 -26.54 -21.81 -42.88
C SER A 222 -27.63 -21.33 -43.87
N LEU A 223 -27.47 -20.14 -44.47
CA LEU A 223 -28.45 -19.58 -45.41
C LEU A 223 -28.34 -20.17 -46.84
N THR A 224 -27.22 -20.81 -47.18
CA THR A 224 -26.97 -21.39 -48.51
C THR A 224 -27.59 -22.79 -48.70
N ILE A 225 -28.19 -23.38 -47.65
CA ILE A 225 -28.58 -24.81 -47.62
C ILE A 225 -30.12 -25.01 -47.60
N LEU A 226 -30.93 -23.95 -47.73
CA LEU A 226 -32.39 -24.09 -47.74
C LEU A 226 -32.97 -24.09 -49.16
N PRO A 227 -33.39 -25.25 -49.72
CA PRO A 227 -34.13 -25.29 -50.97
C PRO A 227 -35.56 -24.77 -50.78
N VAL A 228 -35.93 -23.83 -51.65
CA VAL A 228 -37.26 -23.23 -51.78
C VAL A 228 -38.31 -24.30 -52.05
N LYS A 229 -39.39 -24.31 -51.26
CA LYS A 229 -40.59 -25.13 -51.53
C LYS A 229 -41.79 -24.19 -51.72
N PRO A 230 -42.44 -24.16 -52.90
CA PRO A 230 -43.59 -23.30 -53.13
C PRO A 230 -44.83 -23.90 -52.45
N LEU A 231 -45.55 -23.08 -51.69
CA LEU A 231 -46.87 -23.41 -51.16
C LEU A 231 -47.93 -22.98 -52.20
N LYS A 232 -48.82 -23.93 -52.50
CA LYS A 232 -49.92 -23.86 -53.47
C LYS A 232 -50.85 -22.67 -53.28
#